data_AF-A0A7W1RM67-F1
#
_entry.id   AF-A0A7W1RM67-F1
#
_cell.length_a   1.000
_cell.length_b   1.000
_cell.length_c   1.000
_cell.angle_alpha   90.00
_cell.angle_beta   90.00
_cell.angle_gamma   90.00
#
_symmetry.space_group_name_H-M   'P 1'
#
loop_
_entity.id
_entity.type
_entity.pdbx_description
1 polymer ?
#
loop_
_entity_poly.entity_id
_entity_poly.type
_entity_poly.pdbx_seq_one_letter_code
_entity_poly.pdbx_strand_id
1 'polypeptide(L)'
;MRRLRILLATLCLTLFTPGFVSSEAASSGQLYTFYGQVKTVDLAAKTLMIQSGDKSFVFHYTDETKISSYNGYIRWDKVRPGQGATVVMRLGEGNVGIAVKVRFEVDGGRAANLALFSARTIRGENVSGIAVSNYVDYEPPGDLFHRAIDLGSAAGLFLISVQPDGTAGKVTPLKSLGYAELDKRAATWIRKWKFHANSVSEVRIPVAISRVW
;
A
#
# COMPACT_ATOMS: atom_id res chain seq x y z
N MET A 1 17.09 9.49 71.55
CA MET A 1 15.98 8.57 71.23
C MET A 1 15.63 8.69 69.75
N ARG A 2 16.08 7.77 68.89
CA ARG A 2 15.75 7.71 67.45
C ARG A 2 14.95 6.43 67.20
N ARG A 3 13.72 6.55 66.66
CA ARG A 3 12.85 5.42 66.36
C ARG A 3 13.08 4.94 64.92
N LEU A 4 13.57 3.71 64.82
CA LEU A 4 13.65 2.89 63.62
C LEU A 4 12.24 2.37 63.30
N ARG A 5 11.72 2.63 62.09
CA ARG A 5 10.49 2.00 61.59
C ARG A 5 10.87 1.10 60.40
N ILE A 6 10.90 -0.19 60.69
CA ILE A 6 10.95 -1.28 59.70
C ILE A 6 9.50 -1.53 59.30
N LEU A 7 9.18 -1.38 58.01
CA LEU A 7 7.93 -1.87 57.44
C LEU A 7 8.25 -2.98 56.44
N LEU A 8 7.97 -4.21 56.88
CA LEU A 8 7.75 -5.38 56.05
C LEU A 8 6.56 -5.09 55.12
N ALA A 9 6.77 -5.21 53.81
CA ALA A 9 5.68 -5.35 52.85
C ALA A 9 5.75 -6.76 52.25
N THR A 10 4.79 -7.56 52.66
CA THR A 10 4.69 -8.99 52.40
C THR A 10 4.31 -9.27 50.94
N LEU A 11 5.09 -10.17 50.38
CA LEU A 11 4.97 -10.92 49.15
C LEU A 11 3.54 -11.51 48.94
N CYS A 12 2.85 -11.10 47.88
CA CYS A 12 1.73 -11.83 47.28
C CYS A 12 1.96 -11.90 45.76
N LEU A 13 2.79 -12.87 45.36
CA LEU A 13 3.08 -13.17 43.96
C LEU A 13 2.04 -14.19 43.45
N THR A 14 0.91 -13.70 42.94
CA THR A 14 -0.06 -14.55 42.24
C THR A 14 0.43 -14.82 40.82
N LEU A 15 0.96 -16.02 40.62
CA LEU A 15 1.29 -16.61 39.32
C LEU A 15 -0.01 -16.83 38.52
N PHE A 16 -0.41 -15.84 37.73
CA PHE A 16 -1.27 -16.07 36.58
C PHE A 16 -0.36 -16.51 35.42
N THR A 17 -0.36 -17.80 35.10
CA THR A 17 0.22 -18.30 33.85
C THR A 17 -0.83 -18.13 32.75
N PRO A 18 -0.78 -17.10 31.89
CA PRO A 18 -1.60 -17.12 30.68
C PRO A 18 -1.14 -18.32 29.85
N GLY A 19 -2.08 -19.21 29.55
CA GLY A 19 -1.84 -20.29 28.60
C GLY A 19 -1.42 -19.67 27.27
N PHE A 20 -0.15 -19.81 26.92
CA PHE A 20 0.36 -19.49 25.60
C PHE A 20 -0.28 -20.48 24.63
N VAL A 21 -1.40 -20.09 24.03
CA VAL A 21 -1.91 -20.74 22.84
C VAL A 21 -0.88 -20.42 21.76
N SER A 22 0.01 -21.36 21.49
CA SER A 22 0.98 -21.27 20.41
C SER A 22 0.19 -21.19 19.11
N SER A 23 -0.02 -19.98 18.59
CA SER A 23 -0.60 -19.83 17.25
C SER A 23 0.37 -20.47 16.29
N GLU A 24 -0.04 -21.55 15.64
CA GLU A 24 0.73 -22.20 14.60
C GLU A 24 1.24 -21.14 13.62
N ALA A 25 2.56 -21.04 13.50
CA ALA A 25 3.19 -19.98 12.72
C ALA A 25 2.73 -20.10 11.27
N ALA A 26 1.95 -19.13 10.80
CA ALA A 26 1.49 -19.04 9.42
C ALA A 26 2.69 -18.75 8.49
N SER A 27 3.51 -19.77 8.23
CA SER A 27 4.61 -19.75 7.27
C SER A 27 4.06 -20.08 5.88
N SER A 28 3.11 -19.28 5.37
CA SER A 28 2.47 -19.59 4.09
C SER A 28 3.33 -19.24 2.87
N GLY A 29 4.53 -18.65 3.05
CA GLY A 29 5.36 -18.14 1.94
C GLY A 29 4.69 -17.02 1.13
N GLN A 30 3.48 -16.62 1.50
CA GLN A 30 2.69 -15.62 0.83
C GLN A 30 3.32 -14.24 1.04
N LEU A 31 3.43 -13.49 -0.06
CA LEU A 31 3.86 -12.10 -0.04
C LEU A 31 2.65 -11.18 0.00
N TYR A 32 2.77 -10.12 0.76
CA TYR A 32 1.77 -9.05 0.87
C TYR A 32 2.43 -7.73 0.47
N THR A 33 1.69 -6.85 -0.17
CA THR A 33 2.22 -5.54 -0.56
C THR A 33 1.43 -4.41 0.08
N PHE A 34 2.15 -3.51 0.74
CA PHE A 34 1.62 -2.34 1.42
C PHE A 34 2.22 -1.08 0.84
N TYR A 35 1.50 0.01 0.99
CA TYR A 35 1.88 1.29 0.44
C TYR A 35 1.47 2.39 1.38
N GLY A 36 2.26 3.44 1.44
CA GLY A 36 1.97 4.53 2.33
C GLY A 36 3.07 5.57 2.29
N GLN A 37 2.95 6.55 3.19
CA GLN A 37 4.01 7.49 3.46
C GLN A 37 4.85 6.97 4.62
N VAL A 38 6.17 7.05 4.52
CA VAL A 38 7.05 6.77 5.64
C VAL A 38 6.69 7.69 6.78
N LYS A 39 6.35 7.11 7.93
CA LYS A 39 6.12 7.86 9.16
C LYS A 39 7.42 7.95 9.95
N THR A 40 8.07 6.81 10.15
CA THR A 40 9.36 6.71 10.85
C THR A 40 10.20 5.56 10.29
N VAL A 41 11.52 5.70 10.40
CA VAL A 41 12.49 4.62 10.20
C VAL A 41 13.36 4.56 11.45
N ASP A 42 13.32 3.43 12.16
CA ASP A 42 14.19 3.16 13.30
C ASP A 42 15.33 2.24 12.85
N LEU A 43 16.54 2.78 12.81
CA LEU A 43 17.74 2.05 12.41
C LEU A 43 18.21 1.06 13.48
N ALA A 44 17.99 1.36 14.76
CA ALA A 44 18.41 0.51 15.86
C ALA A 44 17.47 -0.68 16.02
N ALA A 45 16.16 -0.45 15.96
CA ALA A 45 15.16 -1.51 16.01
C ALA A 45 14.97 -2.24 14.67
N LYS A 46 15.61 -1.77 13.60
CA LYS A 46 15.40 -2.21 12.21
C LYS A 46 13.91 -2.26 11.82
N THR A 47 13.18 -1.18 12.10
CA THR A 47 11.76 -1.07 11.75
C THR A 47 11.46 0.12 10.82
N LEU A 48 10.51 -0.10 9.92
CA LEU A 48 9.93 0.89 9.03
C LEU A 48 8.44 1.01 9.35
N MET A 49 7.99 2.20 9.71
CA MET A 49 6.57 2.50 9.83
C MET A 49 6.10 3.27 8.60
N ILE A 50 5.05 2.78 7.94
CA ILE A 50 4.36 3.54 6.89
C ILE A 50 2.92 3.82 7.30
N GLN A 51 2.39 4.95 6.85
CA GLN A 51 1.01 5.36 7.02
C GLN A 51 0.25 5.22 5.71
N SER A 52 -0.86 4.48 5.72
CA SER A 52 -1.79 4.34 4.60
C SER A 52 -3.18 4.77 5.05
N GLY A 53 -3.61 5.96 4.62
CA GLY A 53 -4.83 6.58 5.14
C GLY A 53 -4.72 6.87 6.63
N ASP A 54 -5.68 6.36 7.41
CA ASP A 54 -5.75 6.47 8.88
C ASP A 54 -4.96 5.36 9.61
N LYS A 55 -4.46 4.36 8.89
CA LYS A 55 -3.75 3.22 9.46
C LYS A 55 -2.24 3.38 9.38
N SER A 56 -1.54 2.88 10.39
CA SER A 56 -0.08 2.76 10.41
C SER A 56 0.31 1.28 10.45
N PHE A 57 1.32 0.92 9.67
CA PHE A 57 1.85 -0.44 9.60
C PHE A 57 3.33 -0.40 9.93
N VAL A 58 3.77 -1.32 10.80
CA VAL A 58 5.18 -1.48 11.17
C VAL A 58 5.71 -2.74 10.51
N PHE A 59 6.83 -2.59 9.82
CA PHE A 59 7.54 -3.69 9.19
C PHE A 59 8.94 -3.77 9.77
N HIS A 60 9.37 -4.97 10.13
CA HIS A 60 10.76 -5.23 10.42
C HIS A 60 11.49 -5.41 9.09
N TYR A 61 12.68 -4.86 8.97
CA TYR A 61 13.57 -5.13 7.84
C TYR A 61 14.84 -5.79 8.33
N THR A 62 15.49 -6.51 7.43
CA THR A 62 16.73 -7.24 7.68
C THR A 62 17.80 -6.80 6.69
N ASP A 63 18.98 -7.39 6.79
CA ASP A 63 20.08 -7.05 5.87
C ASP A 63 19.83 -7.64 4.46
N GLU A 64 18.90 -8.60 4.35
CA GLU A 64 18.42 -9.16 3.08
C GLU A 64 17.29 -8.33 2.44
N THR A 65 16.70 -7.36 3.16
CA THR A 65 15.63 -6.52 2.60
C THR A 65 16.18 -5.69 1.45
N LYS A 66 15.62 -5.88 0.25
CA LYS A 66 16.03 -5.13 -0.94
C LYS A 66 15.45 -3.71 -0.89
N ILE A 67 16.30 -2.71 -0.78
CA ILE A 67 15.88 -1.30 -0.80
C ILE A 67 16.22 -0.64 -2.13
N SER A 68 15.26 0.09 -2.68
CA SER A 68 15.42 0.85 -3.90
C SER A 68 14.60 2.13 -3.87
N SER A 69 14.95 3.06 -4.75
CA SER A 69 14.18 4.24 -5.10
C SER A 69 13.97 4.27 -6.62
N TYR A 70 13.30 5.30 -7.12
CA TYR A 70 13.25 5.54 -8.57
C TYR A 70 14.64 5.75 -9.18
N ASN A 71 15.54 6.41 -8.45
CA ASN A 71 16.89 6.74 -8.90
C ASN A 71 17.92 5.63 -8.58
N GLY A 72 17.46 4.40 -8.32
CA GLY A 72 18.31 3.28 -7.95
C GLY A 72 18.42 3.08 -6.44
N TYR A 73 19.56 2.60 -5.97
CA TYR A 73 19.76 2.27 -4.55
C TYR A 73 19.61 3.50 -3.65
N ILE A 74 18.98 3.31 -2.49
CA ILE A 74 18.88 4.32 -1.43
C ILE A 74 19.19 3.66 -0.09
N ARG A 75 19.89 4.40 0.78
CA ARG A 75 20.19 3.95 2.14
C ARG A 75 19.07 4.33 3.10
N TRP A 76 18.85 3.51 4.13
CA TRP A 76 17.84 3.77 5.15
C TRP A 76 17.99 5.13 5.85
N ASP A 77 19.22 5.60 6.08
CA ASP A 77 19.51 6.91 6.70
C ASP A 77 19.12 8.11 5.82
N LYS A 78 18.76 7.87 4.55
CA LYS A 78 18.33 8.91 3.60
C LYS A 78 16.83 8.96 3.40
N VAL A 79 16.10 8.00 3.97
CA VAL A 79 14.64 7.95 3.90
C VAL A 79 14.06 9.02 4.83
N ARG A 80 13.11 9.80 4.34
CA ARG A 80 12.50 10.91 5.10
C ARG A 80 11.04 10.62 5.45
N PRO A 81 10.53 11.10 6.61
CA PRO A 81 9.10 11.13 6.86
C PRO A 81 8.33 11.83 5.73
N GLY A 82 7.14 11.34 5.41
CA GLY A 82 6.30 11.80 4.30
C GLY A 82 6.67 11.21 2.94
N GLN A 83 7.84 10.57 2.79
CA GLN A 83 8.24 9.95 1.53
C GLN A 83 7.33 8.77 1.19
N GLY A 84 6.90 8.63 -0.06
CA GLY A 84 6.12 7.47 -0.49
C GLY A 84 6.95 6.18 -0.41
N ALA A 85 6.36 5.09 0.06
CA ALA A 85 6.99 3.78 0.16
C ALA A 85 6.02 2.67 -0.26
N THR A 86 6.55 1.71 -1.02
CA THR A 86 5.99 0.38 -1.26
C THR A 86 6.76 -0.63 -0.44
N VAL A 87 6.08 -1.45 0.34
CA VAL A 87 6.68 -2.54 1.13
C VAL A 87 6.06 -3.86 0.69
N VAL A 88 6.86 -4.73 0.07
CA VAL A 88 6.52 -6.14 -0.10
C VAL A 88 7.04 -6.87 1.14
N MET A 89 6.16 -7.56 1.85
CA MET A 89 6.46 -8.24 3.11
C MET A 89 5.97 -9.68 3.10
N ARG A 90 6.49 -10.47 4.02
CA ARG A 90 5.98 -11.79 4.40
C ARG A 90 5.68 -11.79 5.90
N LEU A 91 4.78 -12.66 6.34
CA LEU A 91 4.55 -12.85 7.77
C LEU A 91 5.70 -13.66 8.40
N GLY A 92 6.23 -13.14 9.50
CA GLY A 92 7.15 -13.80 10.40
C GLY A 92 6.43 -14.37 11.62
N GLU A 93 7.20 -14.88 12.58
CA GLU A 93 6.69 -15.36 13.86
C GLU A 93 5.88 -14.26 14.58
N GLY A 94 4.77 -14.65 15.22
CA GLY A 94 3.87 -13.71 15.89
C GLY A 94 3.13 -12.74 14.95
N ASN A 95 2.97 -13.09 13.66
CA ASN A 95 2.35 -12.24 12.63
C ASN A 95 3.08 -10.91 12.39
N VAL A 96 4.37 -10.87 12.68
CA VAL A 96 5.20 -9.69 12.43
C VAL A 96 5.48 -9.56 10.93
N GLY A 97 5.21 -8.40 10.34
CA GLY A 97 5.51 -8.16 8.93
C GLY A 97 7.01 -7.99 8.69
N ILE A 98 7.63 -8.92 7.96
CA ILE A 98 9.05 -8.85 7.57
C ILE A 98 9.15 -8.34 6.14
N ALA A 99 9.71 -7.14 5.97
CA ALA A 99 9.92 -6.53 4.66
C ALA A 99 10.94 -7.33 3.83
N VAL A 100 10.51 -7.79 2.67
CA VAL A 100 11.35 -8.46 1.67
C VAL A 100 11.92 -7.44 0.69
N LYS A 101 11.11 -6.46 0.30
CA LYS A 101 11.50 -5.39 -0.62
C LYS A 101 10.82 -4.09 -0.23
N VAL A 102 11.59 -3.01 -0.20
CA VAL A 102 11.07 -1.65 -0.01
C VAL A 102 11.47 -0.78 -1.20
N ARG A 103 10.49 -0.12 -1.80
CA ARG A 103 10.70 0.84 -2.87
C ARG A 103 10.20 2.21 -2.44
N PHE A 104 11.10 3.18 -2.39
CA PHE A 104 10.78 4.57 -2.06
C PHE A 104 10.50 5.39 -3.32
N GLU A 105 9.52 6.29 -3.23
CA GLU A 105 9.16 7.22 -4.30
C GLU A 105 9.88 8.55 -4.09
N VAL A 106 10.23 9.23 -5.19
CA VAL A 106 11.12 10.41 -5.14
C VAL A 106 10.37 11.69 -4.76
N ASP A 107 9.05 11.77 -4.94
CA ASP A 107 8.27 12.97 -4.59
C ASP A 107 6.82 12.62 -4.21
N GLY A 108 6.26 13.34 -3.24
CA GLY A 108 4.88 13.17 -2.75
C GLY A 108 3.78 13.36 -3.81
N GLY A 109 4.14 13.84 -5.02
CA GLY A 109 3.21 13.96 -6.15
C GLY A 109 2.63 12.62 -6.62
N ARG A 110 3.40 11.52 -6.54
CA ARG A 110 2.85 10.18 -6.83
C ARG A 110 1.88 9.71 -5.74
N ALA A 111 2.17 9.98 -4.47
CA ALA A 111 1.26 9.65 -3.38
C ALA A 111 -0.11 10.35 -3.54
N ALA A 112 -0.13 11.62 -3.96
CA ALA A 112 -1.39 12.34 -4.22
C ALA A 112 -2.22 11.70 -5.33
N ASN A 113 -1.58 11.20 -6.40
CA ASN A 113 -2.29 10.56 -7.50
C ASN A 113 -2.63 9.09 -7.22
N LEU A 114 -1.81 8.36 -6.44
CA LEU A 114 -2.17 7.05 -5.91
C LEU A 114 -3.41 7.16 -5.01
N ALA A 115 -3.58 8.25 -4.26
CA ALA A 115 -4.81 8.47 -3.50
C ALA A 115 -6.06 8.57 -4.40
N LEU A 116 -5.91 8.92 -5.68
CA LEU A 116 -7.00 8.92 -6.66
C LEU A 116 -7.31 7.52 -7.20
N PHE A 117 -6.31 6.63 -7.25
CA PHE A 117 -6.51 5.22 -7.57
C PHE A 117 -7.23 4.55 -6.39
N SER A 118 -8.49 4.15 -6.58
CA SER A 118 -9.31 3.59 -5.50
C SER A 118 -10.33 2.60 -6.04
N ALA A 119 -10.83 1.73 -5.18
CA ALA A 119 -11.85 0.75 -5.51
C ALA A 119 -12.85 0.63 -4.36
N ARG A 120 -14.09 0.29 -4.69
CA ARG A 120 -15.10 -0.14 -3.74
C ARG A 120 -15.26 -1.64 -3.82
N THR A 121 -15.03 -2.36 -2.73
CA THR A 121 -15.23 -3.81 -2.69
C THR A 121 -16.71 -4.15 -2.85
N ILE A 122 -17.04 -5.39 -3.21
CA ILE A 122 -18.46 -5.84 -3.22
C ILE A 122 -19.12 -5.75 -1.83
N ARG A 123 -18.33 -5.67 -0.77
CA ARG A 123 -18.79 -5.47 0.62
C ARG A 123 -18.99 -4.00 0.99
N GLY A 124 -18.72 -3.08 0.06
CA GLY A 124 -18.87 -1.64 0.26
C GLY A 124 -17.65 -0.95 0.91
N GLU A 125 -16.55 -1.67 1.13
CA GLU A 125 -15.32 -1.09 1.69
C GLU A 125 -14.59 -0.27 0.63
N ASN A 126 -14.00 0.86 1.01
CA ASN A 126 -13.15 1.62 0.11
C ASN A 126 -11.69 1.20 0.31
N VAL A 127 -11.03 0.84 -0.79
CA VAL A 127 -9.60 0.57 -0.87
C VAL A 127 -8.98 1.65 -1.75
N SER A 128 -7.83 2.18 -1.37
CA SER A 128 -7.17 3.25 -2.13
C SER A 128 -5.69 2.97 -2.33
N GLY A 129 -5.09 3.71 -3.25
CA GLY A 129 -3.73 3.49 -3.69
C GLY A 129 -3.61 2.17 -4.43
N ILE A 130 -2.40 1.68 -4.39
CA ILE A 130 -2.00 0.45 -5.07
C ILE A 130 -2.36 -0.80 -4.26
N ALA A 131 -2.99 -0.68 -3.09
CA ALA A 131 -3.77 -1.80 -2.52
C ALA A 131 -4.89 -2.27 -3.47
N VAL A 132 -5.36 -1.39 -4.38
CA VAL A 132 -6.28 -1.76 -5.46
C VAL A 132 -5.66 -2.81 -6.40
N SER A 133 -4.33 -2.87 -6.55
CA SER A 133 -3.69 -3.89 -7.42
C SER A 133 -3.88 -5.31 -6.91
N ASN A 134 -4.17 -5.51 -5.61
CA ASN A 134 -4.51 -6.82 -5.05
C ASN A 134 -5.85 -7.36 -5.56
N TYR A 135 -6.59 -6.56 -6.33
CA TYR A 135 -7.86 -6.93 -6.95
C TYR A 135 -7.75 -7.01 -8.47
N VAL A 136 -6.56 -6.81 -9.05
CA VAL A 136 -6.35 -6.70 -10.50
C VAL A 136 -5.71 -8.00 -11.01
N ASP A 137 -6.41 -8.69 -11.90
CA ASP A 137 -5.89 -9.89 -12.59
C ASP A 137 -5.07 -9.52 -13.82
N TYR A 138 -5.44 -8.44 -14.49
CA TYR A 138 -4.78 -8.01 -15.72
C TYR A 138 -4.84 -6.48 -15.87
N GLU A 139 -3.66 -5.89 -15.95
CA GLU A 139 -3.46 -4.52 -16.40
C GLU A 139 -3.02 -4.57 -17.87
N PRO A 140 -3.76 -3.95 -18.80
CA PRO A 140 -3.35 -3.87 -20.20
C PRO A 140 -2.00 -3.14 -20.31
N PRO A 141 -1.09 -3.59 -21.19
CA PRO A 141 0.16 -2.88 -21.42
C PRO A 141 -0.14 -1.43 -21.80
N GLY A 142 0.72 -0.52 -21.33
CA GLY A 142 0.60 0.90 -21.69
C GLY A 142 0.69 1.06 -23.21
N ASP A 143 -0.24 1.80 -23.79
CA ASP A 143 -0.11 2.37 -25.12
C ASP A 143 0.54 3.77 -25.00
N LEU A 144 0.22 4.72 -25.89
CA LEU A 144 0.62 6.13 -25.75
C LEU A 144 0.18 6.76 -24.40
N PHE A 145 -0.74 6.14 -23.66
CA PHE A 145 -0.99 6.39 -22.24
C PHE A 145 0.03 5.60 -21.42
N HIS A 146 1.27 6.08 -21.41
CA HIS A 146 2.31 5.36 -20.69
C HIS A 146 2.16 5.56 -19.18
N ARG A 147 1.72 4.46 -18.55
CA ARG A 147 1.52 4.22 -17.12
C ARG A 147 0.39 5.06 -16.52
N ALA A 148 -0.69 4.40 -16.12
CA ALA A 148 -1.63 4.94 -15.13
C ALA A 148 -0.93 5.38 -13.81
N ILE A 149 0.39 5.14 -13.68
CA ILE A 149 1.23 5.43 -12.52
C ILE A 149 2.40 6.42 -12.84
N ASP A 150 2.60 6.90 -14.08
CA ASP A 150 3.47 8.08 -14.35
C ASP A 150 2.65 9.37 -14.30
N LEU A 151 2.30 9.71 -13.08
CA LEU A 151 1.29 10.71 -12.76
C LEU A 151 1.92 12.11 -12.68
N GLY A 152 2.09 12.74 -13.84
CA GLY A 152 2.33 14.18 -13.96
C GLY A 152 1.10 15.01 -13.55
N SER A 153 1.22 16.34 -13.56
CA SER A 153 0.22 17.30 -13.05
C SER A 153 -1.12 17.34 -13.81
N ALA A 154 -1.26 16.62 -14.92
CA ALA A 154 -2.45 16.61 -15.78
C ALA A 154 -3.04 15.20 -15.97
N ALA A 155 -3.38 14.53 -14.87
CA ALA A 155 -4.11 13.26 -14.94
C ALA A 155 -5.63 13.49 -15.10
N GLY A 156 -6.23 12.77 -16.04
CA GLY A 156 -7.66 12.49 -16.08
C GLY A 156 -8.02 11.45 -15.03
N LEU A 157 -9.29 11.38 -14.64
CA LEU A 157 -9.78 10.44 -13.63
C LEU A 157 -11.04 9.76 -14.16
N PHE A 158 -11.08 8.43 -14.13
CA PHE A 158 -12.16 7.64 -14.71
C PHE A 158 -12.73 6.71 -13.66
N LEU A 159 -14.07 6.59 -13.63
CA LEU A 159 -14.80 5.61 -12.83
C LEU A 159 -15.20 4.43 -13.71
N ILE A 160 -14.91 3.23 -13.23
CA ILE A 160 -15.20 1.95 -13.86
C ILE A 160 -16.23 1.24 -13.00
N SER A 161 -17.32 0.77 -13.61
CA SER A 161 -18.16 -0.26 -13.01
C SER A 161 -17.57 -1.62 -13.34
N VAL A 162 -17.30 -2.46 -12.33
CA VAL A 162 -16.76 -3.81 -12.49
C VAL A 162 -17.90 -4.82 -12.38
N GLN A 163 -17.99 -5.74 -13.34
CA GLN A 163 -19.01 -6.78 -13.37
C GLN A 163 -18.66 -7.91 -12.37
N PRO A 164 -19.64 -8.75 -11.96
CA PRO A 164 -19.39 -9.85 -11.03
C PRO A 164 -18.30 -10.83 -11.49
N ASP A 165 -18.10 -10.98 -12.80
CA ASP A 165 -17.06 -11.83 -13.40
C ASP A 165 -15.65 -11.19 -13.42
N GLY A 166 -15.52 -9.96 -12.91
CA GLY A 166 -14.26 -9.22 -12.86
C GLY A 166 -13.94 -8.41 -14.12
N THR A 167 -14.82 -8.39 -15.13
CA THR A 167 -14.61 -7.59 -16.34
C THR A 167 -14.93 -6.11 -16.10
N ALA A 168 -14.14 -5.22 -16.73
CA ALA A 168 -14.40 -3.79 -16.72
C ALA A 168 -15.62 -3.44 -17.60
N GLY A 169 -16.68 -2.90 -16.99
CA GLY A 169 -17.92 -2.51 -17.64
C GLY A 169 -17.93 -1.04 -18.10
N LYS A 170 -18.92 -0.28 -17.62
CA LYS A 170 -19.08 1.14 -17.99
C LYS A 170 -17.89 1.95 -17.45
N VAL A 171 -17.27 2.73 -18.33
CA VAL A 171 -16.21 3.69 -17.97
C VAL A 171 -16.75 5.11 -18.15
N THR A 172 -16.68 5.91 -17.10
CA THR A 172 -17.19 7.29 -17.05
C THR A 172 -16.06 8.24 -16.64
N PRO A 173 -15.73 9.27 -17.43
CA PRO A 173 -14.76 10.27 -17.00
C PRO A 173 -15.34 11.08 -15.83
N LEU A 174 -14.64 11.07 -14.69
CA LEU A 174 -14.87 11.98 -13.57
C LEU A 174 -14.13 13.31 -13.77
N LYS A 175 -12.96 13.25 -14.42
CA LYS A 175 -12.16 14.39 -14.84
C LYS A 175 -11.58 14.10 -16.21
N SER A 176 -11.87 14.97 -17.19
CA SER A 176 -11.39 14.85 -18.56
C SER A 176 -9.87 15.04 -18.66
N LEU A 177 -9.26 14.40 -19.65
CA LEU A 177 -7.89 14.63 -20.11
C LEU A 177 -7.74 15.94 -20.91
N GLY A 178 -8.83 16.69 -21.11
CA GLY A 178 -8.87 17.96 -21.83
C GLY A 178 -9.24 17.84 -23.31
N TYR A 179 -9.30 16.62 -23.86
CA TYR A 179 -9.66 16.34 -25.24
C TYR A 179 -10.57 15.11 -25.33
N ALA A 180 -11.73 15.22 -25.98
CA ALA A 180 -12.72 14.15 -26.07
C ALA A 180 -12.17 12.86 -26.71
N GLU A 181 -11.26 13.00 -27.68
CA GLU A 181 -10.61 11.88 -28.36
C GLU A 181 -9.69 11.11 -27.40
N LEU A 182 -8.97 11.81 -26.52
CA LEU A 182 -8.10 11.21 -25.52
C LEU A 182 -8.94 10.51 -24.45
N ASP A 183 -10.05 11.10 -24.01
CA ASP A 183 -10.97 10.46 -23.07
C ASP A 183 -11.57 9.16 -23.65
N LYS A 184 -11.96 9.18 -24.93
CA LYS A 184 -12.48 7.99 -25.63
C LYS A 184 -11.43 6.88 -25.73
N ARG A 185 -10.19 7.22 -26.05
CA ARG A 185 -9.10 6.25 -26.12
C ARG A 185 -8.75 5.70 -24.73
N ALA A 186 -8.64 6.55 -23.72
CA ALA A 186 -8.43 6.14 -22.33
C ALA A 186 -9.54 5.20 -21.85
N ALA A 187 -10.80 5.51 -22.11
CA ALA A 187 -11.92 4.63 -21.77
C ALA A 187 -11.83 3.26 -22.48
N THR A 188 -11.36 3.24 -23.73
CA THR A 188 -11.17 1.99 -24.50
C THR A 188 -10.01 1.16 -23.95
N TRP A 189 -8.92 1.80 -23.53
CA TRP A 189 -7.80 1.15 -22.86
C TRP A 189 -8.21 0.59 -21.49
N ILE A 190 -8.91 1.39 -20.67
CA ILE A 190 -9.40 1.01 -19.35
C ILE A 190 -10.33 -0.21 -19.42
N ARG A 191 -11.21 -0.32 -20.42
CA ARG A 191 -12.11 -1.49 -20.59
C ARG A 191 -11.37 -2.83 -20.75
N LYS A 192 -10.07 -2.81 -21.04
CA LYS A 192 -9.26 -4.04 -21.14
C LYS A 192 -8.79 -4.56 -19.79
N TRP A 193 -8.90 -3.78 -18.72
CA TRP A 193 -8.55 -4.21 -17.36
C TRP A 193 -9.43 -5.39 -16.91
N LYS A 194 -8.85 -6.30 -16.12
CA LYS A 194 -9.59 -7.38 -15.44
C LYS A 194 -9.26 -7.37 -13.97
N PHE A 195 -10.26 -7.72 -13.18
CA PHE A 195 -10.21 -7.78 -11.72
C PHE A 195 -10.61 -9.16 -11.23
N HIS A 196 -10.28 -9.49 -9.99
CA HIS A 196 -10.76 -10.73 -9.37
C HIS A 196 -12.29 -10.74 -9.35
N ALA A 197 -12.90 -11.86 -9.77
CA ALA A 197 -14.35 -12.03 -9.76
C ALA A 197 -14.93 -11.81 -8.34
N ASN A 198 -16.08 -11.14 -8.27
CA ASN A 198 -16.78 -10.81 -7.02
C ASN A 198 -15.89 -10.13 -5.96
N SER A 199 -14.93 -9.29 -6.37
CA SER A 199 -14.01 -8.64 -5.42
C SER A 199 -14.28 -7.14 -5.26
N VAL A 200 -14.47 -6.44 -6.37
CA VAL A 200 -14.74 -5.00 -6.44
C VAL A 200 -15.95 -4.72 -7.34
N SER A 201 -16.68 -3.65 -7.03
CA SER A 201 -17.85 -3.19 -7.78
C SER A 201 -17.57 -1.92 -8.59
N GLU A 202 -16.69 -1.07 -8.08
CA GLU A 202 -16.29 0.18 -8.72
C GLU A 202 -14.79 0.41 -8.56
N VAL A 203 -14.15 0.99 -9.58
CA VAL A 203 -12.73 1.36 -9.53
C VAL A 203 -12.53 2.74 -10.15
N ARG A 204 -11.85 3.63 -9.44
CA ARG A 204 -11.39 4.93 -9.94
C ARG A 204 -9.95 4.79 -10.39
N ILE A 205 -9.66 5.09 -11.66
CA ILE A 205 -8.32 5.00 -12.24
C ILE A 205 -7.88 6.38 -12.72
N PRO A 206 -6.77 6.93 -12.19
CA PRO A 206 -6.13 8.09 -12.77
C PRO A 206 -5.38 7.67 -14.05
N VAL A 207 -5.49 8.47 -15.10
CA VAL A 207 -4.78 8.27 -16.36
C VAL A 207 -3.99 9.53 -16.67
N ALA A 208 -2.69 9.39 -16.90
CA ALA A 208 -1.83 10.47 -17.36
C ALA A 208 -1.41 10.22 -18.81
N ILE A 209 -1.10 11.30 -19.54
CA ILE A 209 -0.58 11.24 -20.90
C ILE A 209 0.88 11.66 -20.85
N SER A 210 1.78 10.79 -21.29
CA SER A 210 3.17 11.18 -21.53
C SER A 210 3.26 11.89 -22.88
N ARG A 211 3.76 13.12 -22.91
CA ARG A 211 4.13 13.77 -24.17
C ARG A 211 5.31 13.01 -24.76
N VAL A 212 5.10 12.33 -25.88
CA VAL A 212 6.19 11.82 -26.71
C VAL A 212 6.62 13.00 -27.59
N TRP A 213 7.77 13.58 -27.29
CA TRP A 213 8.43 14.60 -28.13
C TRP A 213 9.47 13.94 -29.00
#